data_AF-A0A3P6NL57-F1
#
_entry.id   AF-A0A3P6NL57-F1
#
_cell.length_a   1.000
_cell.length_b   1.000
_cell.length_c   1.000
_cell.angle_alpha   90.00
_cell.angle_beta   90.00
_cell.angle_gamma   90.00
#
_symmetry.space_group_name_H-M   'P 1'
#
loop_
_entity.id
_entity.type
_entity.pdbx_description
1 polymer ?
#
loop_
_entity_poly.entity_id
_entity_poly.type
_entity_poly.pdbx_seq_one_letter_code
_entity_poly.pdbx_strand_id
1 'polypeptide(L)'
;MNVTEEDVVKTILEFLDSRGLHIAQLSLERETGIINGDFSEDLLFLRQLVLDGLWDSALDFIEPLKDVNEFDIRAFRYNITKYKYFELLCIKQEPGPLHDNDFTVEELVECLKDLEHICPTPEDFRALCALLTLPKLSDHVDFKNWNPSSARVECFKKVCSFNCYSGRNRDALRKQSPWISGPAEPIPGKKRTLA
;
A
#
# COMPACT_ATOMS: atom_id res chain seq x y z
N MET A 1 -1.45 -37.98 4.42
CA MET A 1 -1.43 -36.52 4.21
C MET A 1 -1.69 -36.28 2.74
N ASN A 2 -2.73 -35.54 2.40
CA ASN A 2 -2.97 -35.09 1.02
C ASN A 2 -2.66 -33.60 1.00
N VAL A 3 -1.57 -33.21 0.33
CA VAL A 3 -1.15 -31.80 0.19
C VAL A 3 -1.77 -31.29 -1.09
N THR A 4 -2.54 -30.21 -1.02
CA THR A 4 -3.14 -29.58 -2.20
C THR A 4 -2.16 -28.60 -2.84
N GLU A 5 -2.41 -28.23 -4.10
CA GLU A 5 -1.64 -27.17 -4.78
C GLU A 5 -1.72 -25.84 -4.01
N GLU A 6 -2.89 -25.52 -3.47
CA GLU A 6 -3.10 -24.32 -2.64
C GLU A 6 -2.21 -24.33 -1.39
N ASP A 7 -2.06 -25.48 -0.72
CA ASP A 7 -1.18 -25.62 0.44
C ASP A 7 0.28 -25.36 0.07
N VAL A 8 0.73 -25.86 -1.09
CA VAL A 8 2.09 -25.62 -1.59
C VAL A 8 2.30 -24.14 -1.86
N VAL A 9 1.37 -23.49 -2.57
CA VAL A 9 1.47 -22.06 -2.90
C VAL A 9 1.48 -21.21 -1.62
N LYS A 10 0.58 -21.47 -0.66
CA LYS A 10 0.58 -20.74 0.63
C LYS A 10 1.88 -20.92 1.40
N THR A 11 2.44 -22.13 1.40
CA THR A 11 3.74 -22.40 2.04
C THR A 11 4.87 -21.61 1.38
N ILE A 12 4.88 -21.52 0.05
CA ILE A 12 5.86 -20.71 -0.69
C ILE A 12 5.67 -19.22 -0.36
N LEU A 13 4.43 -18.72 -0.36
CA LEU A 13 4.12 -17.33 -0.03
C LEU A 13 4.57 -16.96 1.39
N GLU A 14 4.35 -17.85 2.37
CA GLU A 14 4.84 -17.68 3.74
C GLU A 14 6.37 -17.59 3.79
N PHE A 15 7.05 -18.48 3.07
CA PHE A 15 8.50 -18.43 2.97
C PHE A 15 8.98 -17.12 2.34
N LEU A 16 8.41 -16.70 1.21
CA LEU A 16 8.79 -15.46 0.53
C LEU A 16 8.59 -14.24 1.43
N ASP A 17 7.47 -14.16 2.16
CA ASP A 17 7.21 -13.08 3.11
C ASP A 17 8.25 -13.08 4.25
N SER A 18 8.56 -14.25 4.83
CA SER A 18 9.55 -14.39 5.91
C SER A 18 10.97 -13.96 5.51
N ARG A 19 11.26 -13.91 4.21
CA ARG A 19 12.55 -13.52 3.65
C ARG A 19 12.53 -12.11 3.02
N GLY A 20 11.40 -11.41 3.07
CA GLY A 20 11.23 -10.09 2.44
C GLY A 20 11.30 -10.13 0.91
N LEU A 21 10.99 -11.27 0.29
CA LEU A 21 11.07 -11.49 -1.15
C LEU A 21 9.77 -11.03 -1.85
N HIS A 22 9.36 -9.79 -1.59
CA HIS A 22 8.02 -9.31 -1.94
C HIS A 22 7.76 -9.23 -3.45
N ILE A 23 8.77 -9.01 -4.29
CA ILE A 23 8.58 -9.04 -5.74
C ILE A 23 8.13 -10.43 -6.20
N ALA A 24 8.84 -11.48 -5.76
CA ALA A 24 8.49 -12.86 -6.09
C ALA A 24 7.14 -13.26 -5.49
N GLN A 25 6.87 -12.83 -4.26
CA GLN A 25 5.60 -13.06 -3.58
C GLN A 25 4.42 -12.50 -4.40
N LEU A 26 4.48 -11.21 -4.74
CA LEU A 26 3.40 -10.54 -5.47
C LEU A 26 3.21 -11.09 -6.89
N SER A 27 4.30 -11.49 -7.57
CA SER A 27 4.20 -12.18 -8.86
C SER A 27 3.46 -13.50 -8.73
N LEU A 28 3.81 -14.32 -7.73
CA LEU A 28 3.15 -15.61 -7.50
C LEU A 28 1.66 -15.43 -7.16
N GLU A 29 1.32 -14.46 -6.31
CA GLU A 29 -0.08 -14.12 -6.00
C GLU A 29 -0.87 -13.70 -7.24
N ARG A 30 -0.27 -12.88 -8.13
CA ARG A 30 -0.91 -12.42 -9.36
C ARG A 30 -1.13 -13.55 -10.37
N GLU A 31 -0.17 -14.45 -10.49
CA GLU A 31 -0.24 -15.59 -11.42
C GLU A 31 -1.24 -16.66 -10.96
N THR A 32 -1.22 -16.99 -9.67
CA THR A 32 -2.07 -18.06 -9.11
C THR A 32 -3.45 -17.56 -8.70
N GLY A 33 -3.58 -16.27 -8.35
CA GLY A 33 -4.74 -15.71 -7.67
C GLY A 33 -4.87 -16.15 -6.21
N ILE A 34 -3.85 -16.81 -5.64
CA ILE A 34 -3.84 -17.29 -4.26
C ILE A 34 -3.09 -16.29 -3.41
N ILE A 35 -3.74 -15.80 -2.35
CA ILE A 35 -3.14 -14.90 -1.35
C ILE A 35 -3.10 -15.64 -0.03
N ASN A 36 -1.99 -15.50 0.70
CA ASN A 36 -1.85 -16.07 2.03
C ASN A 36 -2.38 -15.09 3.09
N GLY A 37 -3.61 -15.30 3.55
CA GLY A 37 -4.28 -14.49 4.57
C GLY A 37 -5.80 -14.50 4.42
N ASP A 38 -6.52 -14.24 5.51
CA ASP A 38 -7.98 -14.14 5.51
C ASP A 38 -8.39 -12.66 5.43
N PHE A 39 -8.43 -12.13 4.22
CA PHE A 39 -8.76 -10.73 3.95
C PHE A 39 -10.18 -10.61 3.38
N SER A 40 -10.94 -9.61 3.83
CA SER A 40 -12.21 -9.25 3.18
C SER A 40 -11.97 -8.62 1.81
N GLU A 41 -12.98 -8.63 0.94
CA GLU A 41 -12.90 -8.00 -0.40
C GLU A 41 -12.47 -6.53 -0.35
N ASP A 42 -13.03 -5.75 0.58
CA ASP A 42 -12.64 -4.34 0.79
C ASP A 42 -11.16 -4.18 1.15
N LEU A 43 -10.62 -5.12 1.93
CA LEU A 43 -9.24 -5.08 2.39
C LEU A 43 -8.29 -5.54 1.29
N LEU A 44 -8.71 -6.50 0.46
CA LEU A 44 -8.02 -6.90 -0.76
C LEU A 44 -8.01 -5.75 -1.79
N PHE A 45 -9.09 -4.99 -1.89
CA PHE A 45 -9.13 -3.82 -2.78
C PHE A 45 -8.17 -2.73 -2.30
N LEU A 46 -8.21 -2.37 -1.01
CA LEU A 46 -7.24 -1.44 -0.44
C LEU A 46 -5.79 -1.94 -0.64
N ARG A 47 -5.56 -3.24 -0.42
CA ARG A 47 -4.25 -3.87 -0.67
C ARG A 47 -3.80 -3.62 -2.10
N GLN A 48 -4.68 -3.81 -3.07
CA GLN A 48 -4.38 -3.59 -4.48
C GLN A 48 -3.98 -2.13 -4.74
N LEU A 49 -4.76 -1.16 -4.23
CA LEU A 49 -4.45 0.26 -4.38
C LEU A 49 -3.06 0.61 -3.84
N VAL A 50 -2.73 0.14 -2.64
CA VAL A 50 -1.44 0.39 -2.00
C VAL A 50 -0.29 -0.29 -2.75
N LEU A 51 -0.46 -1.56 -3.15
CA LEU A 51 0.58 -2.32 -3.85
C LEU A 51 0.84 -1.80 -5.27
N ASP A 52 -0.17 -1.23 -5.91
CA ASP A 52 -0.02 -0.57 -7.21
C ASP A 52 0.49 0.88 -7.10
N GLY A 53 0.57 1.43 -5.89
CA GLY A 53 1.04 2.80 -5.65
C GLY A 53 -0.01 3.86 -6.00
N LEU A 54 -1.29 3.47 -6.03
CA LEU A 54 -2.43 4.36 -6.23
C LEU A 54 -2.77 5.03 -4.89
N TRP A 55 -1.83 5.83 -4.38
CA TRP A 55 -1.86 6.40 -3.04
C TRP A 55 -3.10 7.28 -2.81
N ASP A 56 -3.44 8.14 -3.77
CA ASP A 56 -4.59 9.06 -3.64
C ASP A 56 -5.91 8.28 -3.68
N SER A 57 -6.01 7.27 -4.54
CA SER A 57 -7.17 6.38 -4.55
C SER A 57 -7.33 5.61 -3.24
N ALA A 58 -6.22 5.23 -2.58
CA ALA A 58 -6.29 4.60 -1.26
C ALA A 58 -6.78 5.57 -0.17
N LEU A 59 -6.42 6.86 -0.25
CA LEU A 59 -6.94 7.91 0.63
C LEU A 59 -8.45 8.14 0.38
N ASP A 60 -8.86 8.23 -0.88
CA ASP A 60 -10.27 8.40 -1.26
C ASP A 60 -11.13 7.22 -0.82
N PHE A 61 -10.61 5.99 -0.99
CA PHE A 61 -11.31 4.77 -0.61
C PHE A 61 -11.63 4.71 0.88
N ILE A 62 -10.75 5.25 1.73
CA ILE A 62 -10.90 5.18 3.18
C ILE A 62 -11.67 6.36 3.78
N GLU A 63 -11.84 7.46 3.03
CA GLU A 63 -12.51 8.67 3.48
C GLU A 63 -13.88 8.45 4.15
N PRO A 64 -14.73 7.51 3.66
CA PRO A 64 -15.99 7.15 4.32
C PRO A 64 -15.85 6.68 5.78
N LEU A 65 -14.67 6.22 6.20
CA LEU A 65 -14.42 5.72 7.56
C LEU A 65 -13.98 6.80 8.56
N LYS A 66 -13.84 8.05 8.15
CA LYS A 66 -13.27 9.11 9.01
C LYS A 66 -14.01 9.37 10.32
N ASP A 67 -15.33 9.13 10.33
CA ASP A 67 -16.19 9.35 11.49
C ASP A 67 -16.43 8.06 12.31
N VAL A 68 -15.77 6.96 11.93
CA VAL A 68 -15.84 5.69 12.67
C VAL A 68 -14.85 5.76 13.84
N ASN A 69 -15.37 5.74 15.07
CA ASN A 69 -14.57 5.90 16.29
C ASN A 69 -13.42 4.88 16.44
N GLU A 70 -13.59 3.68 15.91
CA GLU A 70 -12.58 2.63 15.95
C GLU A 70 -11.51 2.75 14.83
N PHE A 71 -11.64 3.72 13.92
CA PHE A 71 -10.73 3.91 12.80
C PHE A 71 -9.86 5.16 12.98
N ASP A 72 -8.54 4.97 13.11
CA ASP A 72 -7.60 6.09 13.19
C ASP A 72 -7.25 6.59 11.79
N ILE A 73 -8.12 7.45 11.25
CA ILE A 73 -7.91 8.05 9.94
C ILE A 73 -6.63 8.89 9.88
N ARG A 74 -6.21 9.51 10.99
CA ARG A 74 -4.99 10.31 11.02
C ARG A 74 -3.77 9.41 10.84
N ALA A 75 -3.71 8.29 11.56
CA ALA A 75 -2.63 7.31 11.40
C ALA A 75 -2.63 6.68 10.02
N PHE A 76 -3.80 6.38 9.45
CA PHE A 76 -3.89 5.88 8.07
C PHE A 76 -3.33 6.89 7.07
N ARG A 77 -3.83 8.13 7.08
CA ARG A 77 -3.36 9.21 6.20
C ARG A 77 -1.85 9.44 6.35
N TYR A 78 -1.35 9.50 7.58
CA TYR A 78 0.08 9.64 7.83
C TYR A 78 0.90 8.54 7.15
N ASN A 79 0.52 7.27 7.30
CA ASN A 79 1.26 6.17 6.68
C ASN A 79 1.16 6.21 5.15
N ILE A 80 -0.02 6.43 4.58
CA ILE A 80 -0.17 6.48 3.11
C ILE A 80 0.65 7.64 2.52
N THR A 81 0.49 8.87 3.04
CA THR A 81 1.21 10.04 2.53
C THR A 81 2.72 9.93 2.74
N LYS A 82 3.17 9.33 3.86
CA LYS A 82 4.60 9.11 4.14
C LYS A 82 5.25 8.18 3.12
N TYR A 83 4.58 7.10 2.73
CA TYR A 83 5.12 6.16 1.75
C TYR A 83 5.03 6.70 0.32
N LYS A 84 3.97 7.46 -0.02
CA LYS A 84 3.92 8.27 -1.26
C LYS A 84 5.13 9.20 -1.35
N TYR A 85 5.43 9.92 -0.27
CA TYR A 85 6.59 10.81 -0.17
C TYR A 85 7.92 10.08 -0.40
N PHE A 86 8.14 8.92 0.23
CA PHE A 86 9.36 8.13 0.03
C PHE A 86 9.53 7.67 -1.43
N GLU A 87 8.43 7.27 -2.07
CA GLU A 87 8.47 6.84 -3.47
C GLU A 87 8.79 8.01 -4.41
N LEU A 88 8.14 9.16 -4.23
CA LEU A 88 8.43 10.38 -4.99
C LEU A 88 9.87 10.86 -4.78
N LEU A 89 10.37 10.80 -3.54
CA LEU A 89 11.75 11.17 -3.22
C LEU A 89 12.75 10.24 -3.91
N CYS A 90 12.48 8.94 -3.93
CA CYS A 90 13.31 7.97 -4.65
C CYS A 90 13.34 8.25 -6.15
N ILE A 91 12.18 8.50 -6.78
CA ILE A 91 12.08 8.82 -8.21
C ILE A 91 12.87 10.08 -8.54
N LYS A 92 12.74 11.12 -7.72
CA LYS A 92 13.47 12.38 -7.88
C LYS A 92 14.98 12.21 -7.82
N GLN A 93 15.47 11.32 -6.95
CA GLN A 93 16.90 11.09 -6.74
C GLN A 93 17.51 10.09 -7.75
N GLU A 94 16.70 9.32 -8.47
CA GLU A 94 17.21 8.40 -9.50
C GLU A 94 17.50 9.14 -10.82
N PRO A 95 18.72 9.04 -11.37
CA PRO A 95 19.04 9.64 -12.66
C PRO A 95 18.25 8.95 -13.78
N GLY A 96 17.39 9.71 -14.46
CA GLY A 96 16.53 9.19 -15.52
C GLY A 96 15.72 10.31 -16.21
N PRO A 97 14.91 9.98 -17.24
CA PRO A 97 14.13 10.98 -17.98
C PRO A 97 13.07 11.70 -17.12
N LEU A 98 12.81 11.24 -15.90
CA LEU A 98 11.88 11.82 -14.93
C LEU A 98 12.57 12.62 -13.80
N HIS A 99 13.91 12.72 -13.81
CA HIS A 99 14.75 13.29 -12.74
C HIS A 99 14.45 14.76 -12.43
N ASP A 100 13.97 15.53 -13.41
CA ASP A 100 13.59 16.94 -13.26
C ASP A 100 12.16 17.18 -13.80
N ASN A 101 11.23 16.29 -13.44
CA ASN A 101 9.83 16.53 -13.75
C ASN A 101 9.25 17.47 -12.68
N ASP A 102 8.99 18.73 -13.03
CA ASP A 102 8.38 19.75 -12.16
C ASP A 102 7.16 19.20 -11.40
N PHE A 103 6.38 18.35 -12.06
CA PHE A 103 5.23 17.65 -11.47
C PHE A 103 5.60 16.82 -10.23
N THR A 104 6.70 16.05 -10.28
CA THR A 104 7.14 15.22 -9.14
C THR A 104 7.60 16.08 -7.96
N VAL A 105 8.15 17.26 -8.23
CA VAL A 105 8.57 18.22 -7.19
C VAL A 105 7.35 18.85 -6.53
N GLU A 106 6.35 19.25 -7.32
CA GLU A 106 5.07 19.77 -6.82
C GLU A 106 4.38 18.75 -5.92
N GLU A 107 4.20 17.51 -6.40
CA GLU A 107 3.57 16.43 -5.60
C GLU A 107 4.35 16.13 -4.30
N LEU A 108 5.67 16.16 -4.36
CA LEU A 108 6.51 15.93 -3.19
C LEU A 108 6.37 17.06 -2.15
N VAL A 109 6.26 18.31 -2.61
CA VAL A 109 6.02 19.47 -1.73
C VAL A 109 4.64 19.40 -1.09
N GLU A 110 3.60 19.02 -1.85
CA GLU A 110 2.26 18.83 -1.31
C GLU A 110 2.24 17.70 -0.26
N CYS A 111 2.93 16.58 -0.51
CA CYS A 111 3.07 15.52 0.49
C CYS A 111 3.69 16.03 1.80
N LEU A 112 4.72 16.88 1.72
CA LEU A 112 5.35 17.45 2.91
C LEU A 112 4.43 18.40 3.67
N LYS A 113 3.67 19.24 2.98
CA LYS A 113 2.66 20.12 3.62
C LYS A 113 1.62 19.29 4.37
N ASP A 114 1.10 18.23 3.74
CA ASP A 114 0.15 17.33 4.39
C ASP A 114 0.78 16.63 5.60
N LEU A 115 2.02 16.14 5.45
CA LEU A 115 2.77 15.47 6.50
C LEU A 115 3.02 16.37 7.71
N GLU A 116 3.26 17.67 7.52
CA GLU A 116 3.42 18.63 8.62
C GLU A 116 2.21 18.63 9.56
N HIS A 117 1.00 18.51 8.99
CA HIS A 117 -0.24 18.53 9.75
C HIS A 117 -0.59 17.18 10.40
N ILE A 118 -0.23 16.07 9.78
CA ILE A 118 -0.66 14.73 10.21
C ILE A 118 0.41 13.94 10.97
N CYS A 119 1.68 14.38 10.95
CA CYS A 119 2.77 13.73 11.69
C CYS A 119 2.41 13.53 13.18
N PRO A 120 2.83 12.42 13.81
CA PRO A 120 2.63 12.20 15.25
C PRO A 120 3.38 13.22 16.11
N THR A 121 4.61 13.57 15.71
CA THR A 121 5.47 14.52 16.42
C THR A 121 6.17 15.51 15.47
N PRO A 122 6.59 16.69 15.95
CA PRO A 122 7.42 17.62 15.19
C PRO A 122 8.81 17.05 14.83
N GLU A 123 9.33 16.13 15.64
CA GLU A 123 10.55 15.37 15.38
C GLU A 123 10.39 14.48 14.14
N ASP A 124 9.25 13.78 14.00
CA ASP A 124 8.96 12.96 12.82
C ASP A 124 8.96 13.78 11.54
N PHE A 125 8.34 14.97 11.57
CA PHE A 125 8.33 15.87 10.42
C PHE A 125 9.73 16.37 10.06
N ARG A 126 10.52 16.78 11.07
CA ARG A 126 11.92 17.18 10.84
C ARG A 126 12.76 16.06 10.25
N ALA A 127 12.56 14.82 10.68
CA ALA A 127 13.24 13.67 10.12
C ALA A 127 12.89 13.47 8.64
N LEU A 128 11.62 13.64 8.25
CA LEU A 128 11.20 13.61 6.84
C LEU A 128 11.87 14.70 6.02
N CYS A 129 11.86 15.95 6.50
CA CYS A 129 12.54 17.06 5.82
C CYS A 129 14.04 16.82 5.65
N ALA A 130 14.71 16.19 6.62
CA ALA A 130 16.13 15.88 6.53
C ALA A 130 16.46 14.94 5.35
N LEU A 131 15.53 14.04 4.97
CA LEU A 131 15.74 13.11 3.84
C LEU A 131 15.89 13.83 2.49
N LEU A 132 15.34 15.03 2.34
CA LEU A 132 15.51 15.86 1.13
C LEU A 132 16.95 16.29 0.89
N THR A 133 17.73 16.36 1.95
CA THR A 133 19.13 16.81 1.89
C THR A 133 20.09 15.71 1.46
N LEU A 134 19.61 14.46 1.41
CA LEU A 134 20.40 13.32 1.01
C LEU A 134 20.58 13.32 -0.52
N PRO A 135 21.79 12.98 -1.02
CA PRO A 135 21.99 12.80 -2.44
C PRO A 135 21.28 11.55 -2.95
N LYS A 136 21.24 10.48 -2.15
CA LYS A 136 20.44 9.28 -2.40
C LYS A 136 19.75 8.78 -1.13
N LEU A 137 18.53 8.28 -1.28
CA LEU A 137 17.76 7.73 -0.18
C LEU A 137 18.51 6.58 0.51
N SER A 138 19.20 5.74 -0.27
CA SER A 138 19.99 4.61 0.23
C SER A 138 21.21 4.99 1.07
N ASP A 139 21.59 6.27 1.12
CA ASP A 139 22.64 6.77 2.02
C ASP A 139 22.16 6.80 3.48
N HIS A 140 20.86 6.80 3.71
CA HIS A 140 20.28 6.70 5.04
C HIS A 140 20.21 5.25 5.51
N VAL A 141 20.56 5.02 6.78
CA VAL A 141 20.67 3.67 7.37
C VAL A 141 19.38 2.85 7.23
N ASP A 142 18.23 3.49 7.42
CA ASP A 142 16.92 2.84 7.32
C ASP A 142 16.52 2.44 5.89
N PHE A 143 17.19 3.00 4.88
CA PHE A 143 16.83 2.82 3.47
C PHE A 143 17.85 1.99 2.67
N LYS A 144 18.86 1.42 3.33
CA LYS A 144 19.94 0.67 2.67
C LYS A 144 19.46 -0.50 1.80
N ASN A 145 18.40 -1.19 2.22
CA ASN A 145 17.80 -2.31 1.48
C ASN A 145 16.38 -1.98 0.96
N TRP A 146 16.05 -0.69 0.89
CA TRP A 146 14.73 -0.23 0.52
C TRP A 146 14.48 -0.39 -0.98
N ASN A 147 13.24 -0.70 -1.34
CA ASN A 147 12.73 -0.64 -2.71
C ASN A 147 11.22 -0.35 -2.67
N PRO A 148 10.65 0.26 -3.73
CA PRO A 148 9.24 0.63 -3.75
C PRO A 148 8.30 -0.55 -3.47
N SER A 149 8.57 -1.73 -4.05
CA SER A 149 7.71 -2.91 -3.87
C SER A 149 7.62 -3.35 -2.40
N SER A 150 8.76 -3.42 -1.71
CA SER A 150 8.82 -3.80 -0.30
C SER A 150 8.24 -2.73 0.60
N ALA A 151 8.46 -1.46 0.26
CA ALA A 151 7.89 -0.33 0.98
C ALA A 151 6.35 -0.33 0.92
N ARG A 152 5.76 -0.60 -0.24
CA ARG A 152 4.31 -0.72 -0.40
C ARG A 152 3.72 -1.86 0.44
N VAL A 153 4.40 -3.01 0.50
CA VAL A 153 3.97 -4.13 1.37
C VAL A 153 4.04 -3.74 2.85
N GLU A 154 5.12 -3.09 3.28
CA GLU A 154 5.28 -2.60 4.65
C GLU A 154 4.20 -1.57 4.99
N CYS A 155 3.91 -0.63 4.08
CA CYS A 155 2.84 0.34 4.21
C CYS A 155 1.49 -0.36 4.45
N PHE A 156 1.15 -1.33 3.59
CA PHE A 156 -0.07 -2.11 3.74
C PHE A 156 -0.14 -2.82 5.10
N LYS A 157 0.94 -3.47 5.54
CA LYS A 157 1.00 -4.13 6.86
C LYS A 157 0.77 -3.14 8.00
N LYS A 158 1.34 -1.92 7.93
CA LYS A 158 1.14 -0.86 8.92
C LYS A 158 -0.32 -0.42 8.96
N VAL A 159 -0.89 -0.03 7.81
CA VAL A 159 -2.28 0.46 7.78
C VAL A 159 -3.30 -0.62 8.14
N CYS A 160 -2.99 -1.91 7.92
CA CYS A 160 -3.84 -3.01 8.38
C CYS A 160 -3.76 -3.23 9.89
N SER A 161 -2.56 -3.16 10.47
CA SER A 161 -2.31 -3.45 11.89
C SER A 161 -2.98 -2.43 12.81
N PHE A 162 -3.05 -1.16 12.39
CA PHE A 162 -3.68 -0.10 13.19
C PHE A 162 -5.21 -0.07 13.08
N ASN A 163 -5.78 -0.66 12.02
CA ASN A 163 -7.16 -0.38 11.62
C ASN A 163 -8.08 -1.60 11.64
N CYS A 164 -7.76 -2.62 12.46
CA CYS A 164 -8.52 -3.86 12.63
C CYS A 164 -9.95 -3.76 12.07
N TYR A 165 -10.10 -4.19 10.81
CA TYR A 165 -11.36 -4.07 10.06
C TYR A 165 -12.38 -5.01 10.68
N SER A 166 -13.00 -4.58 11.77
CA SER A 166 -14.13 -5.28 12.38
C SER A 166 -15.32 -5.22 11.42
N GLY A 167 -16.24 -6.17 11.52
CA GLY A 167 -17.40 -6.27 10.62
C GLY A 167 -18.23 -4.98 10.48
N ARG A 168 -18.13 -4.03 11.43
CA ARG A 168 -18.79 -2.72 11.37
C ARG A 168 -18.19 -1.74 10.35
N ASN A 169 -16.90 -1.83 10.03
CA ASN A 169 -16.27 -0.96 9.01
C ASN A 169 -16.79 -1.28 7.60
N ARG A 170 -17.21 -2.52 7.37
CA ARG A 170 -17.76 -3.00 6.08
C ARG A 170 -19.07 -2.30 5.71
N ASP A 171 -19.97 -2.13 6.68
CA ASP A 171 -21.27 -1.50 6.43
C ASP A 171 -21.14 -0.01 6.12
N ALA A 172 -20.11 0.65 6.65
CA ALA A 172 -19.81 2.05 6.35
C ALA A 172 -19.27 2.22 4.91
N LEU A 173 -18.32 1.39 4.47
CA LEU A 173 -17.81 1.40 3.09
C LEU A 173 -18.90 1.09 2.07
N ARG A 174 -19.76 0.09 2.35
CA ARG A 174 -20.80 -0.38 1.43
C ARG A 174 -21.95 0.62 1.24
N LYS A 175 -22.26 1.45 2.25
CA LYS A 175 -23.35 2.45 2.17
C LYS A 175 -23.03 3.63 1.27
N GLN A 176 -21.76 3.92 1.00
CA GLN A 176 -21.35 5.15 0.29
C GLN A 176 -20.74 4.92 -1.10
N SER A 177 -20.52 3.66 -1.49
CA SER A 177 -19.96 3.31 -2.81
C SER A 177 -20.93 2.45 -3.64
N PRO A 178 -21.72 3.06 -4.55
CA PRO A 178 -22.68 2.34 -5.39
C PRO A 178 -22.05 1.30 -6.32
N TRP A 179 -20.76 1.44 -6.65
CA TRP A 179 -19.99 0.50 -7.48
C TRP A 179 -19.63 -0.81 -6.77
N ILE A 180 -19.70 -0.85 -5.44
CA ILE A 180 -19.41 -2.04 -4.61
C ILE A 180 -20.64 -2.96 -4.53
N SER A 181 -21.80 -2.53 -5.03
CA SER A 181 -23.07 -3.28 -4.94
C SER A 181 -23.46 -4.03 -6.23
N GLY A 182 -22.62 -4.01 -7.27
CA GLY A 182 -22.80 -4.86 -8.44
C GLY A 182 -22.13 -6.22 -8.24
N PRO A 183 -22.67 -7.34 -8.78
CA PRO A 183 -21.89 -8.58 -8.85
C PRO A 183 -20.56 -8.28 -9.54
N ALA A 184 -19.45 -8.71 -8.94
CA ALA A 184 -18.12 -8.52 -9.49
C ALA A 184 -18.09 -8.96 -10.96
N GLU A 185 -17.88 -8.02 -11.88
CA GLU A 185 -17.64 -8.41 -13.27
C GLU A 185 -16.35 -9.25 -13.29
N PRO A 186 -16.34 -10.39 -13.99
CA PRO A 186 -15.17 -11.23 -14.06
C PRO A 186 -14.02 -10.45 -14.71
N ILE A 187 -12.85 -10.51 -14.08
CA ILE A 187 -11.58 -9.96 -14.57
C ILE A 187 -11.45 -10.28 -16.08
N PRO A 188 -11.28 -9.28 -16.96
CA PRO A 188 -11.18 -9.52 -18.39
C PRO A 188 -9.94 -10.38 -18.67
N GLY A 189 -10.14 -11.65 -19.03
CA GLY A 189 -9.04 -12.56 -19.40
C GLY A 189 -9.19 -14.02 -18.96
N LYS A 190 -10.02 -14.33 -17.95
CA LYS A 190 -10.28 -15.74 -17.57
C LYS A 190 -11.34 -16.34 -18.48
N LYS A 191 -10.94 -16.76 -19.69
CA LYS A 191 -11.74 -17.73 -20.46
C LYS A 191 -11.84 -19.02 -19.64
N ARG A 192 -13.01 -19.28 -19.06
CA ARG A 192 -13.40 -20.62 -18.62
C ARG A 192 -13.31 -21.53 -19.85
N THR A 193 -12.31 -22.40 -19.87
CA THR A 193 -12.26 -23.50 -20.81
C THR A 193 -13.04 -24.62 -20.13
N LEU A 194 -14.31 -24.77 -20.51
CA LEU A 194 -15.10 -25.95 -20.21
C LEU A 194 -14.71 -27.02 -21.25
N ALA A 195 -14.10 -28.09 -20.78
CA ALA A 195 -14.15 -29.42 -21.36
C ALA A 195 -14.03 -30.43 -20.21
#